data_AF-A0A7S1R6H8-F1
#
_entry.id   AF-A0A7S1R6H8-F1
#
_cell.length_a   1.000
_cell.length_b   1.000
_cell.length_c   1.000
_cell.angle_alpha   90.00
_cell.angle_beta   90.00
_cell.angle_gamma   90.00
#
_symmetry.space_group_name_H-M   'P 1'
#
loop_
_entity.id
_entity.type
_entity.pdbx_description
1 polymer ?
#
loop_
_entity_poly.entity_id
_entity_poly.type
_entity_poly.pdbx_seq_one_letter_code
_entity_poly.pdbx_strand_id
1 'polypeptide(L)'
;RIPSTLKKVAYNDSSSWTSQAMFLGDRVDSGKGNPYYRMIRAGAREHLHFDPYDPASCAAIVSCGGICPGLNSVIREIVNTLWAYGVRKIYGVKGGYKGVMEPEHWITLTPEIVKDIHLSGGTMLISDRGNPPHLEMAKVLQEKGVRQYFVLGGDGTHKGAMQTFDCCLEIDHECAVIGVPKTIDNDVPMFDQTFGFDTACTEAVKAVDSAYVEARCNANCIGIVKLMGRHCGFIAMNAALAARHVDICLLPEMETDLEKVIDHTEALMRTQGHAVIVVAEGCGDTLITSSG
;
A
#
# COMPACT_ATOMS: atom_id res chain seq x y z
N ARG A 1 7.99 -27.14 -17.15
CA ARG A 1 7.81 -26.89 -15.70
C ARG A 1 9.14 -27.20 -15.03
N ILE A 2 9.78 -26.19 -14.45
CA ILE A 2 11.14 -26.29 -13.88
C ILE A 2 11.03 -26.63 -12.39
N PRO A 3 11.77 -27.61 -11.86
CA PRO A 3 11.73 -27.89 -10.41
C PRO A 3 12.18 -26.69 -9.59
N SER A 4 11.48 -26.42 -8.49
CA SER A 4 11.83 -25.36 -7.55
C SER A 4 13.17 -25.63 -6.88
N THR A 5 13.97 -24.57 -6.73
CA THR A 5 15.32 -24.64 -6.14
C THR A 5 15.31 -24.56 -4.61
N LEU A 6 14.17 -24.16 -4.01
CA LEU A 6 14.04 -24.04 -2.57
C LEU A 6 14.12 -25.41 -1.89
N LYS A 7 14.77 -25.47 -0.73
CA LYS A 7 14.85 -26.68 0.10
C LYS A 7 14.15 -26.44 1.43
N LYS A 8 13.56 -27.49 2.01
CA LYS A 8 12.90 -27.45 3.33
C LYS A 8 11.73 -26.45 3.41
N VAL A 9 10.99 -26.30 2.31
CA VAL A 9 9.78 -25.47 2.25
C VAL A 9 8.54 -26.34 2.06
N ALA A 10 7.41 -25.91 2.60
CA ALA A 10 6.12 -26.50 2.28
C ALA A 10 5.63 -25.95 0.93
N TYR A 11 5.42 -26.84 -0.03
CA TYR A 11 4.86 -26.46 -1.32
C TYR A 11 3.34 -26.49 -1.27
N ASN A 12 2.73 -25.42 -1.79
CA ASN A 12 1.31 -25.41 -2.07
C ASN A 12 1.07 -26.06 -3.44
N ASP A 13 -0.04 -26.77 -3.56
CA ASP A 13 -0.51 -27.31 -4.83
C ASP A 13 -1.55 -26.37 -5.47
N SER A 14 -2.11 -26.78 -6.62
CA SER A 14 -3.21 -26.07 -7.26
C SER A 14 -4.54 -26.19 -6.53
N SER A 15 -4.63 -27.08 -5.53
CA SER A 15 -5.83 -27.31 -4.72
C SER A 15 -5.81 -26.52 -3.40
N SER A 16 -4.72 -25.80 -3.13
CA SER A 16 -4.54 -24.98 -1.94
C SER A 16 -5.32 -23.67 -2.08
N TRP A 17 -6.49 -23.60 -1.44
CA TRP A 17 -7.34 -22.42 -1.41
C TRP A 17 -7.66 -21.99 0.03
N THR A 18 -8.06 -20.73 0.16
CA THR A 18 -8.67 -20.16 1.37
C THR A 18 -10.07 -19.64 1.02
N SER A 19 -10.99 -19.66 1.97
CA SER A 19 -12.35 -19.12 1.80
C SER A 19 -12.51 -17.83 2.57
N GLN A 20 -13.00 -16.79 1.91
CA GLN A 20 -13.36 -15.54 2.55
C GLN A 20 -14.85 -15.26 2.28
N ALA A 21 -15.60 -14.96 3.34
CA ALA A 21 -16.96 -14.48 3.22
C ALA A 21 -16.92 -12.97 2.96
N MET A 22 -17.62 -12.50 1.93
CA MET A 22 -17.84 -11.06 1.76
C MET A 22 -19.27 -10.71 2.14
N PHE A 23 -19.40 -9.76 3.05
CA PHE A 23 -20.66 -9.10 3.34
C PHE A 23 -20.83 -7.98 2.30
N LEU A 24 -21.62 -8.25 1.26
CA LEU A 24 -22.16 -7.20 0.41
C LEU A 24 -23.29 -6.55 1.21
N GLY A 25 -22.99 -5.42 1.85
CA GLY A 25 -23.97 -4.60 2.56
C GLY A 25 -25.02 -4.12 1.58
N ASP A 26 -26.09 -4.89 1.46
CA ASP A 26 -27.43 -4.54 0.93
C ASP A 26 -28.34 -5.75 0.73
N ARG A 27 -27.91 -6.99 1.03
CA ARG A 27 -28.84 -8.14 1.04
C ARG A 27 -29.50 -8.34 2.40
N VAL A 28 -30.39 -7.42 2.74
CA VAL A 28 -31.60 -7.80 3.47
C VAL A 28 -32.38 -8.74 2.55
N ASP A 29 -32.41 -10.02 2.90
CA ASP A 29 -33.51 -10.93 2.57
C ASP A 29 -33.62 -11.47 1.12
N SER A 30 -32.54 -12.08 0.57
CA SER A 30 -32.64 -12.84 -0.70
C SER A 30 -32.78 -14.37 -0.54
N GLY A 31 -32.83 -14.90 0.70
CA GLY A 31 -32.82 -16.34 0.98
C GLY A 31 -31.56 -17.11 0.51
N LYS A 32 -30.68 -16.47 -0.26
CA LYS A 32 -29.37 -16.96 -0.68
C LYS A 32 -28.33 -16.34 0.27
N GLY A 33 -27.70 -17.19 1.09
CA GLY A 33 -26.67 -16.77 2.04
C GLY A 33 -25.51 -16.02 1.38
N ASN A 34 -24.62 -15.45 2.20
CA ASN A 34 -23.48 -14.67 1.72
C ASN A 34 -22.63 -15.46 0.71
N PRO A 35 -22.19 -14.82 -0.40
CA PRO A 35 -21.29 -15.47 -1.33
C PRO A 35 -19.93 -15.74 -0.66
N TYR A 36 -19.46 -16.99 -0.75
CA TYR A 36 -18.12 -17.38 -0.35
C TYR A 36 -17.20 -17.36 -1.56
N TYR A 37 -16.10 -16.64 -1.46
CA TYR A 37 -15.06 -16.62 -2.48
C TYR A 37 -13.99 -17.63 -2.11
N ARG A 38 -13.62 -18.49 -3.07
CA ARG A 38 -12.43 -19.34 -2.98
C ARG A 38 -11.27 -18.61 -3.64
N MET A 39 -10.23 -18.33 -2.86
CA MET A 39 -9.03 -17.66 -3.32
C MET A 39 -7.86 -18.63 -3.31
N ILE A 40 -7.00 -18.57 -4.33
CA ILE A 40 -5.80 -19.42 -4.41
C ILE A 40 -4.81 -18.96 -3.33
N ARG A 41 -4.30 -19.91 -2.55
CA ARG A 41 -3.33 -19.62 -1.49
C ARG A 41 -1.95 -19.32 -2.07
N ALA A 42 -1.44 -18.11 -1.85
CA ALA A 42 -0.06 -17.76 -2.16
C ALA A 42 0.95 -18.65 -1.39
N GLY A 43 2.11 -18.92 -1.99
CA GLY A 43 3.16 -19.74 -1.38
C GLY A 43 4.07 -20.39 -2.40
N ALA A 44 5.16 -21.02 -1.94
CA ALA A 44 6.10 -21.72 -2.79
C ALA A 44 5.39 -22.83 -3.59
N ARG A 45 5.80 -23.03 -4.85
CA ARG A 45 5.31 -24.10 -5.73
C ARG A 45 6.45 -25.04 -6.09
N GLU A 46 6.14 -26.32 -6.24
CA GLU A 46 7.12 -27.36 -6.60
C GLU A 46 7.71 -27.11 -8.00
N HIS A 47 6.91 -26.52 -8.89
CA HIS A 47 7.28 -26.23 -10.26
C HIS A 47 7.20 -24.73 -10.54
N LEU A 48 8.27 -24.20 -11.10
CA LEU A 48 8.44 -22.83 -11.54
C LEU A 48 8.16 -22.69 -13.03
N HIS A 49 7.72 -21.48 -13.39
CA HIS A 49 7.53 -21.05 -14.78
C HIS A 49 8.84 -20.52 -15.37
N PHE A 50 9.49 -19.59 -14.66
CA PHE A 50 10.79 -19.04 -15.05
C PHE A 50 11.93 -19.87 -14.47
N ASP A 51 12.97 -20.11 -15.27
CA ASP A 51 14.21 -20.72 -14.80
C ASP A 51 15.02 -19.66 -14.05
N PRO A 52 15.33 -19.85 -12.76
CA PRO A 52 16.12 -18.89 -12.01
C PRO A 52 17.58 -18.80 -12.47
N TYR A 53 18.09 -19.79 -13.19
CA TYR A 53 19.47 -19.85 -13.69
C TYR A 53 19.60 -19.43 -15.16
N ASP A 54 18.48 -19.19 -15.85
CA ASP A 54 18.51 -18.62 -17.19
C ASP A 54 19.18 -17.23 -17.14
N PRO A 55 20.25 -17.00 -17.92
CA PRO A 55 20.90 -15.69 -18.00
C PRO A 55 19.95 -14.55 -18.41
N ALA A 56 18.84 -14.87 -19.08
CA ALA A 56 17.77 -13.94 -19.43
C ALA A 56 16.73 -13.74 -18.31
N SER A 57 16.81 -14.47 -17.19
CA SER A 57 15.92 -14.32 -16.03
C SER A 57 16.31 -13.09 -15.23
N CYS A 58 15.75 -11.96 -15.62
CA CYS A 58 15.93 -10.69 -14.94
C CYS A 58 14.66 -10.27 -14.20
N ALA A 59 14.83 -9.69 -13.02
CA ALA A 59 13.76 -9.04 -12.28
C ALA A 59 13.97 -7.52 -12.23
N ALA A 60 12.89 -6.77 -12.17
CA ALA A 60 12.91 -5.34 -11.87
C ALA A 60 11.89 -5.01 -10.78
N ILE A 61 12.25 -4.11 -9.88
CA ILE A 61 11.40 -3.63 -8.78
C ILE A 61 11.22 -2.13 -8.94
N VAL A 62 9.97 -1.67 -8.93
CA VAL A 62 9.62 -0.25 -8.97
C VAL A 62 8.70 0.11 -7.79
N SER A 63 8.89 1.31 -7.23
CA SER A 63 8.00 1.88 -6.22
C SER A 63 7.35 3.14 -6.78
N CYS A 64 6.02 3.20 -6.78
CA CYS A 64 5.24 4.31 -7.34
C CYS A 64 4.29 4.93 -6.31
N GLY A 65 3.94 6.21 -6.53
CA GLY A 65 2.99 6.95 -5.70
C GLY A 65 3.60 7.48 -4.39
N GLY A 66 2.76 7.70 -3.37
CA GLY A 66 3.21 8.18 -2.07
C GLY A 66 3.98 7.11 -1.28
N ILE A 67 4.92 7.54 -0.42
CA ILE A 67 5.66 6.63 0.45
C ILE A 67 4.77 6.09 1.58
N CYS A 68 5.14 4.93 2.10
CA CYS A 68 4.58 4.40 3.35
C CYS A 68 5.65 3.62 4.13
N PRO A 69 5.46 3.43 5.44
CA PRO A 69 6.32 2.55 6.22
C PRO A 69 6.36 1.13 5.62
N GLY A 70 7.56 0.53 5.59
CA GLY A 70 7.76 -0.85 5.14
C GLY A 70 8.16 -1.05 3.67
N LEU A 71 8.19 0.00 2.83
CA LEU A 71 8.62 -0.12 1.43
C LEU A 71 10.02 -0.73 1.27
N ASN A 72 10.99 -0.23 2.05
CA ASN A 72 12.35 -0.79 2.06
C ASN A 72 12.38 -2.26 2.51
N SER A 73 11.53 -2.66 3.47
CA SER A 73 11.40 -4.04 3.91
C SER A 73 10.89 -4.93 2.77
N VAL A 74 9.85 -4.48 2.05
CA VAL A 74 9.32 -5.21 0.88
C VAL A 74 10.39 -5.38 -0.20
N ILE A 75 11.12 -4.31 -0.55
CA ILE A 75 12.21 -4.36 -1.55
C ILE A 75 13.28 -5.38 -1.10
N ARG A 76 13.71 -5.31 0.16
CA ARG A 76 14.70 -6.23 0.73
C ARG A 76 14.24 -7.69 0.64
N GLU A 77 13.01 -7.99 1.05
CA GLU A 77 12.50 -9.35 1.05
C GLU A 77 12.30 -9.91 -0.37
N ILE A 78 11.88 -9.09 -1.33
CA ILE A 78 11.81 -9.50 -2.74
C ILE A 78 13.21 -9.86 -3.25
N VAL A 79 14.22 -9.01 -3.01
CA VAL A 79 15.60 -9.25 -3.45
C VAL A 79 16.18 -10.51 -2.82
N ASN A 80 16.03 -10.68 -1.51
CA ASN A 80 16.51 -11.87 -0.80
C ASN A 80 15.80 -13.15 -1.27
N THR A 81 14.49 -13.08 -1.51
CA THR A 81 13.71 -14.22 -2.02
C THR A 81 14.16 -14.60 -3.43
N LEU A 82 14.29 -13.64 -4.34
CA LEU A 82 14.80 -13.87 -5.70
C LEU A 82 16.21 -14.49 -5.66
N TRP A 83 17.08 -14.01 -4.77
CA TRP A 83 18.41 -14.59 -4.57
C TRP A 83 18.36 -16.03 -4.07
N ALA A 84 17.45 -16.35 -3.14
CA ALA A 84 17.24 -17.71 -2.65
C ALA A 84 16.75 -18.65 -3.75
N TYR A 85 15.95 -18.16 -4.71
CA TYR A 85 15.54 -18.93 -5.89
C TYR A 85 16.68 -19.12 -6.91
N GLY A 86 17.70 -18.26 -6.91
CA GLY A 86 18.84 -18.34 -7.84
C GLY A 86 18.95 -17.16 -8.81
N VAL A 87 17.96 -16.27 -8.84
CA VAL A 87 17.97 -15.07 -9.68
C VAL A 87 19.08 -14.12 -9.21
N ARG A 88 19.94 -13.67 -10.14
CA ARG A 88 21.08 -12.79 -9.83
C ARG A 88 20.99 -11.42 -10.46
N LYS A 89 20.25 -11.29 -11.56
CA LYS A 89 20.06 -10.02 -12.28
C LYS A 89 18.77 -9.37 -11.79
N ILE A 90 18.89 -8.46 -10.83
CA ILE A 90 17.76 -7.75 -10.22
C ILE A 90 18.02 -6.25 -10.31
N TYR A 91 17.08 -5.53 -10.90
CA TYR A 91 17.13 -4.07 -11.03
C TYR A 91 16.19 -3.39 -10.04
N GLY A 92 16.64 -2.25 -9.52
CA GLY A 92 15.82 -1.26 -8.84
C GLY A 92 15.61 -0.07 -9.76
N VAL A 93 14.35 0.21 -10.08
CA VAL A 93 13.95 1.32 -10.93
C VAL A 93 13.71 2.55 -10.07
N LYS A 94 14.45 3.63 -10.33
CA LYS A 94 14.35 4.85 -9.53
C LYS A 94 13.34 5.85 -10.07
N GLY A 95 12.47 6.40 -9.23
CA GLY A 95 11.52 7.45 -9.65
C GLY A 95 10.22 6.91 -10.26
N GLY A 96 9.70 5.81 -9.72
CA GLY A 96 8.43 5.22 -10.18
C GLY A 96 8.44 4.82 -11.65
N TYR A 97 7.28 4.90 -12.31
CA TYR A 97 7.15 4.53 -13.72
C TYR A 97 7.95 5.41 -14.68
N LYS A 98 8.19 6.69 -14.34
CA LYS A 98 9.07 7.54 -15.16
C LYS A 98 10.48 6.98 -15.21
N GLY A 99 10.96 6.44 -14.09
CA GLY A 99 12.23 5.73 -14.01
C GLY A 99 12.37 4.54 -14.94
N VAL A 100 11.25 3.88 -15.31
CA VAL A 100 11.29 2.76 -16.27
C VAL A 100 11.79 3.24 -17.63
N MET A 101 11.47 4.48 -17.99
CA MET A 101 11.90 5.11 -19.25
C MET A 101 13.37 5.57 -19.24
N GLU A 102 14.06 5.47 -18.11
CA GLU A 102 15.47 5.87 -17.94
C GLU A 102 16.33 4.65 -17.53
N PRO A 103 16.45 3.63 -18.39
CA PRO A 103 17.15 2.37 -18.12
C PRO A 103 18.63 2.51 -17.69
N GLU A 104 19.28 3.63 -17.99
CA GLU A 104 20.63 3.99 -17.61
C GLU A 104 20.77 4.33 -16.12
N HIS A 105 19.68 4.75 -15.46
CA HIS A 105 19.65 5.11 -14.05
C HIS A 105 19.24 3.94 -13.13
N TRP A 106 18.94 2.78 -13.71
CA TRP A 106 18.57 1.59 -12.95
C TRP A 106 19.76 1.09 -12.14
N ILE A 107 19.51 0.76 -10.87
CA ILE A 107 20.53 0.23 -9.99
C ILE A 107 20.45 -1.28 -9.92
N THR A 108 21.59 -1.96 -9.78
CA THR A 108 21.59 -3.39 -9.48
C THR A 108 21.27 -3.59 -8.00
N LEU A 109 20.40 -4.54 -7.68
CA LEU A 109 20.05 -4.91 -6.31
C LEU A 109 20.65 -6.26 -5.95
N THR A 110 21.35 -6.29 -4.82
CA THR A 110 21.94 -7.50 -4.22
C THR A 110 21.62 -7.54 -2.73
N PRO A 111 21.69 -8.71 -2.06
CA PRO A 111 21.49 -8.84 -0.63
C PRO A 111 22.38 -7.88 0.18
N GLU A 112 23.59 -7.60 -0.31
CA GLU A 112 24.49 -6.64 0.34
C GLU A 112 23.97 -5.20 0.22
N ILE A 113 23.49 -4.81 -0.95
CA ILE A 113 22.92 -3.46 -1.18
C ILE A 113 21.65 -3.24 -0.36
N VAL A 114 20.81 -4.28 -0.20
CA VAL A 114 19.54 -4.18 0.53
C VAL A 114 19.62 -4.60 1.99
N LYS A 115 20.81 -4.90 2.52
CA LYS A 115 21.01 -5.54 3.82
C LYS A 115 20.27 -4.82 4.95
N ASP A 116 20.48 -3.51 5.03
CA ASP A 116 20.04 -2.67 6.16
C ASP A 116 18.98 -1.62 5.79
N ILE A 117 18.48 -1.62 4.55
CA ILE A 117 17.51 -0.60 4.09
C ILE A 117 16.20 -0.63 4.89
N HIS A 118 15.83 -1.79 5.44
CA HIS A 118 14.63 -2.01 6.25
C HIS A 118 14.64 -1.24 7.57
N LEU A 119 15.81 -0.77 8.03
CA LEU A 119 15.96 0.07 9.22
C LEU A 119 15.54 1.53 8.97
N SER A 120 15.41 1.92 7.70
CA SER A 120 15.07 3.28 7.28
C SER A 120 13.67 3.36 6.70
N GLY A 121 12.96 4.45 7.01
CA GLY A 121 11.70 4.79 6.37
C GLY A 121 11.84 5.18 4.89
N GLY A 122 10.71 5.38 4.22
CA GLY A 122 10.68 5.75 2.80
C GLY A 122 11.07 4.59 1.88
N THR A 123 11.67 4.93 0.73
CA THR A 123 12.11 3.95 -0.27
C THR A 123 13.47 4.35 -0.85
N MET A 124 14.40 3.41 -0.91
CA MET A 124 15.71 3.59 -1.54
C MET A 124 15.62 3.86 -3.05
N LEU A 125 14.47 3.52 -3.66
CA LEU A 125 14.25 3.66 -5.09
C LEU A 125 13.75 5.06 -5.46
N ILE A 126 13.32 5.90 -4.52
CA ILE A 126 12.60 7.15 -4.83
C ILE A 126 11.28 6.85 -5.56
N SER A 127 10.17 7.36 -5.02
CA SER A 127 8.83 7.13 -5.57
C SER A 127 8.33 8.39 -6.25
N ASP A 128 7.67 8.25 -7.39
CA ASP A 128 7.05 9.37 -8.13
C ASP A 128 5.64 9.02 -8.62
N ARG A 129 4.87 10.05 -9.00
CA ARG A 129 3.56 9.95 -9.65
C ARG A 129 3.69 10.26 -11.14
N GLY A 130 2.99 9.48 -11.95
CA GLY A 130 2.92 9.65 -13.40
C GLY A 130 2.93 8.31 -14.12
N ASN A 131 2.23 8.26 -15.25
CA ASN A 131 2.12 7.06 -16.07
C ASN A 131 2.64 7.41 -17.47
N PRO A 132 3.90 7.07 -17.79
CA PRO A 132 4.38 7.12 -19.17
C PRO A 132 3.64 6.08 -20.03
N PRO A 133 3.76 6.16 -21.37
CA PRO A 133 3.13 5.19 -22.27
C PRO A 133 3.55 3.75 -21.93
N HIS A 134 2.57 2.90 -21.59
CA HIS A 134 2.80 1.53 -21.13
C HIS A 134 3.45 0.63 -22.17
N LEU A 135 3.18 0.86 -23.46
CA LEU A 135 3.82 0.15 -24.56
C LEU A 135 5.34 0.42 -24.59
N GLU A 136 5.76 1.66 -24.38
CA GLU A 136 7.18 2.00 -24.36
C GLU A 136 7.87 1.43 -23.11
N MET A 137 7.18 1.42 -21.96
CA MET A 137 7.69 0.72 -20.77
C MET A 137 7.87 -0.79 -21.02
N ALA A 138 6.90 -1.44 -21.68
CA ALA A 138 7.00 -2.86 -22.03
C ALA A 138 8.20 -3.14 -22.95
N LYS A 139 8.46 -2.27 -23.93
CA LYS A 139 9.65 -2.36 -24.80
C LYS A 139 10.95 -2.21 -24.00
N VAL A 140 11.04 -1.25 -23.08
CA VAL A 140 12.24 -1.08 -22.23
C VAL A 140 12.47 -2.30 -21.33
N LEU A 141 11.39 -2.86 -20.76
CA LEU A 141 11.47 -4.11 -19.98
C LEU A 141 12.00 -5.27 -20.85
N GLN A 142 11.50 -5.39 -22.09
CA GLN A 142 11.95 -6.39 -23.06
C GLN A 142 13.44 -6.20 -23.43
N GLU A 143 13.86 -4.98 -23.74
CA GLU A 143 15.25 -4.64 -24.06
C GLU A 143 16.22 -4.95 -22.92
N LYS A 144 15.79 -4.78 -21.66
CA LYS A 144 16.58 -5.16 -20.47
C LYS A 144 16.49 -6.64 -20.12
N GLY A 145 15.61 -7.38 -20.79
CA GLY A 145 15.33 -8.80 -20.56
C GLY A 145 14.59 -9.07 -19.25
N VAL A 146 13.80 -8.12 -18.76
CA VAL A 146 13.04 -8.25 -17.51
C VAL A 146 11.86 -9.21 -17.70
N ARG A 147 11.89 -10.35 -17.02
CA ARG A 147 10.80 -11.35 -17.08
C ARG A 147 9.92 -11.34 -15.83
N GLN A 148 10.36 -10.66 -14.78
CA GLN A 148 9.65 -10.54 -13.50
C GLN A 148 9.65 -9.07 -13.06
N TYR A 149 8.51 -8.41 -13.19
CA TYR A 149 8.36 -6.98 -12.89
C TYR A 149 7.50 -6.78 -11.64
N PHE A 150 8.13 -6.40 -10.53
CA PHE A 150 7.48 -6.13 -9.26
C PHE A 150 7.11 -4.67 -9.13
N VAL A 151 5.83 -4.39 -8.96
CA VAL A 151 5.26 -3.05 -8.92
C VAL A 151 4.67 -2.78 -7.54
N LEU A 152 5.33 -1.91 -6.77
CA LEU A 152 4.88 -1.51 -5.44
C LEU A 152 4.10 -0.20 -5.55
N GLY A 153 2.81 -0.20 -5.20
CA GLY A 153 1.98 0.99 -5.36
C GLY A 153 0.53 0.84 -4.96
N GLY A 154 -0.24 1.93 -5.07
CA GLY A 154 -1.68 1.95 -4.83
C GLY A 154 -2.49 1.65 -6.09
N ASP A 155 -3.80 1.92 -6.05
CA ASP A 155 -4.74 1.58 -7.13
C ASP A 155 -4.34 2.11 -8.51
N GLY A 156 -3.98 3.40 -8.60
CA GLY A 156 -3.54 4.00 -9.86
C GLY A 156 -2.29 3.32 -10.43
N THR A 157 -1.40 2.85 -9.56
CA THR A 157 -0.22 2.09 -9.96
C THR A 157 -0.61 0.71 -10.48
N HIS A 158 -1.51 -0.01 -9.81
CA HIS A 158 -1.93 -1.35 -10.24
C HIS A 158 -2.76 -1.33 -11.53
N LYS A 159 -3.55 -0.27 -11.76
CA LYS A 159 -4.16 -0.03 -13.08
C LYS A 159 -3.10 0.07 -14.17
N GLY A 160 -2.04 0.83 -13.92
CA GLY A 160 -0.90 0.91 -14.83
C GLY A 160 -0.14 -0.42 -14.97
N ALA A 161 -0.05 -1.22 -13.92
CA ALA A 161 0.62 -2.52 -13.97
C ALA A 161 -0.12 -3.48 -14.92
N MET A 162 -1.46 -3.47 -14.89
CA MET A 162 -2.29 -4.22 -15.83
C MET A 162 -2.08 -3.75 -17.28
N GLN A 163 -2.04 -2.44 -17.51
CA GLN A 163 -1.78 -1.88 -18.84
C GLN A 163 -0.39 -2.27 -19.36
N THR A 164 0.64 -2.25 -18.51
CA THR A 164 1.98 -2.73 -18.89
C THR A 164 1.95 -4.21 -19.22
N PHE A 165 1.22 -5.03 -18.46
CA PHE A 165 1.08 -6.46 -18.74
C PHE A 165 0.41 -6.72 -20.09
N ASP A 166 -0.69 -6.04 -20.41
CA ASP A 166 -1.36 -6.14 -21.70
C ASP A 166 -0.42 -5.76 -22.85
N CYS A 167 0.37 -4.69 -22.69
CA CYS A 167 1.38 -4.30 -23.66
C CYS A 167 2.54 -5.31 -23.79
N CYS A 168 2.96 -5.96 -22.70
CA CYS A 168 3.94 -7.05 -22.77
C CYS A 168 3.43 -8.21 -23.62
N LEU A 169 2.14 -8.57 -23.50
CA LEU A 169 1.51 -9.58 -24.34
C LEU A 169 1.45 -9.15 -25.82
N GLU A 170 1.15 -7.89 -26.09
CA GLU A 170 1.09 -7.34 -27.45
C GLU A 170 2.42 -7.47 -28.20
N ILE A 171 3.55 -7.27 -27.50
CA ILE A 171 4.90 -7.35 -28.09
C ILE A 171 5.57 -8.73 -27.93
N ASP A 172 4.79 -9.77 -27.59
CA ASP A 172 5.26 -11.14 -27.34
C ASP A 172 6.41 -11.21 -26.32
N HIS A 173 6.36 -10.34 -25.31
CA HIS A 173 7.32 -10.32 -24.22
C HIS A 173 6.79 -11.11 -23.03
N GLU A 174 7.38 -12.29 -22.80
CA GLU A 174 7.04 -13.12 -21.65
C GLU A 174 7.57 -12.51 -20.34
N CYS A 175 6.72 -11.68 -19.72
CA CYS A 175 6.99 -10.99 -18.46
C CYS A 175 5.83 -11.13 -17.48
N ALA A 176 6.11 -11.62 -16.29
CA ALA A 176 5.16 -11.60 -15.19
C ALA A 176 5.18 -10.23 -14.51
N VAL A 177 4.03 -9.55 -14.46
CA VAL A 177 3.87 -8.29 -13.72
C VAL A 177 3.19 -8.60 -12.38
N ILE A 178 3.89 -8.34 -11.28
CA ILE A 178 3.47 -8.67 -9.92
C ILE A 178 3.20 -7.39 -9.15
N GLY A 179 1.93 -7.13 -8.82
CA GLY A 179 1.53 -6.01 -7.98
C GLY A 179 1.68 -6.31 -6.49
N VAL A 180 2.31 -5.40 -5.74
CA VAL A 180 2.29 -5.39 -4.27
C VAL A 180 1.47 -4.19 -3.79
N PRO A 181 0.29 -4.40 -3.18
CA PRO A 181 -0.60 -3.33 -2.77
C PRO A 181 -0.02 -2.49 -1.64
N LYS A 182 0.09 -1.18 -1.88
CA LYS A 182 0.70 -0.20 -0.99
C LYS A 182 -0.29 0.94 -0.70
N THR A 183 -0.94 0.84 0.44
CA THR A 183 -1.79 1.89 1.01
C THR A 183 -1.66 1.83 2.53
N ILE A 184 -1.52 3.00 3.17
CA ILE A 184 -1.58 3.07 4.63
C ILE A 184 -3.02 3.15 5.12
N ASP A 185 -3.99 3.47 4.25
CA ASP A 185 -5.37 3.67 4.66
C ASP A 185 -6.07 2.33 4.95
N ASN A 186 -5.46 1.19 4.57
CA ASN A 186 -6.03 -0.17 4.70
C ASN A 186 -7.37 -0.35 3.95
N ASP A 187 -7.47 0.27 2.79
CA ASP A 187 -8.66 0.35 1.95
C ASP A 187 -8.67 -0.63 0.77
N VAL A 188 -7.83 -1.67 0.80
CA VAL A 188 -7.82 -2.69 -0.27
C VAL A 188 -8.89 -3.74 0.02
N PRO A 189 -9.89 -3.91 -0.87
CA PRO A 189 -10.90 -4.93 -0.69
C PRO A 189 -10.27 -6.32 -0.56
N MET A 190 -10.85 -7.17 0.30
CA MET A 190 -10.40 -8.55 0.58
C MET A 190 -9.12 -8.67 1.43
N PHE A 191 -8.42 -7.57 1.69
CA PHE A 191 -7.28 -7.57 2.61
C PHE A 191 -7.78 -7.18 4.00
N ASP A 192 -7.45 -7.98 5.01
CA ASP A 192 -7.69 -7.60 6.40
C ASP A 192 -6.72 -6.46 6.81
N GLN A 193 -5.50 -6.49 6.24
CA GLN A 193 -4.44 -5.57 6.62
C GLN A 193 -3.44 -5.33 5.46
N THR A 194 -3.06 -4.08 5.25
CA THR A 194 -1.98 -3.66 4.36
C THR A 194 -0.74 -3.26 5.15
N PHE A 195 0.44 -3.43 4.55
CA PHE A 195 1.68 -3.05 5.22
C PHE A 195 1.77 -1.54 5.41
N GLY A 196 2.30 -1.12 6.56
CA GLY A 196 2.43 0.27 6.94
C GLY A 196 1.23 0.86 7.71
N PHE A 197 0.07 0.20 7.72
CA PHE A 197 -1.12 0.63 8.47
C PHE A 197 -0.86 0.72 9.99
N ASP A 198 -0.29 -0.34 10.60
CA ASP A 198 -0.04 -0.36 12.06
C ASP A 198 0.96 0.72 12.49
N THR A 199 2.01 0.92 11.70
CA THR A 199 2.97 1.99 11.94
C THR A 199 2.29 3.35 11.81
N ALA A 200 1.44 3.55 10.81
CA ALA A 200 0.68 4.79 10.66
C ALA A 200 -0.25 5.05 11.85
N CYS A 201 -0.95 4.03 12.35
CA CYS A 201 -1.78 4.14 13.56
C CYS A 201 -0.95 4.47 14.80
N THR A 202 0.22 3.83 14.95
CA THR A 202 1.13 4.07 16.09
C THR A 202 1.64 5.52 16.11
N GLU A 203 2.03 6.06 14.95
CA GLU A 203 2.47 7.46 14.85
C GLU A 203 1.30 8.44 14.99
N ALA A 204 0.11 8.08 14.49
CA ALA A 204 -1.09 8.88 14.65
C ALA A 204 -1.47 9.08 16.13
N VAL A 205 -1.38 8.01 16.95
CA VAL A 205 -1.63 8.11 18.39
C VAL A 205 -0.66 9.10 19.05
N LYS A 206 0.64 9.06 18.72
CA LYS A 206 1.61 10.01 19.28
C LYS A 206 1.29 11.47 18.93
N ALA A 207 0.79 11.72 17.72
CA ALA A 207 0.36 13.05 17.29
C ALA A 207 -0.87 13.53 18.09
N VAL A 208 -1.83 12.64 18.32
CA VAL A 208 -3.01 12.89 19.16
C VAL A 208 -2.62 13.16 20.61
N ASP A 209 -1.73 12.34 21.19
CA ASP A 209 -1.22 12.51 22.55
C ASP A 209 -0.57 13.89 22.74
N SER A 210 0.20 14.33 21.73
CA SER A 210 0.86 15.63 21.73
C SER A 210 -0.16 16.78 21.69
N ALA A 211 -1.18 16.67 20.84
CA ALA A 211 -2.25 17.65 20.75
C ALA A 211 -3.10 17.71 22.03
N TYR A 212 -3.30 16.59 22.70
CA TYR A 212 -4.00 16.54 23.99
C TYR A 212 -3.24 17.27 25.09
N VAL A 213 -1.92 17.06 25.19
CA VAL A 213 -1.07 17.78 26.15
C VAL A 213 -1.19 19.29 25.91
N GLU A 214 -1.08 19.75 24.66
CA GLU A 214 -1.23 21.16 24.32
C GLU A 214 -2.62 21.72 24.64
N ALA A 215 -3.68 20.98 24.28
CA ALA A 215 -5.06 21.40 24.53
C ALA A 215 -5.36 21.52 26.03
N ARG A 216 -4.90 20.55 26.84
CA ARG A 216 -5.14 20.52 28.28
C ARG A 216 -4.32 21.56 29.05
N CYS A 217 -3.10 21.87 28.58
CA CYS A 217 -2.19 22.76 29.30
C CYS A 217 -2.43 24.25 29.01
N ASN A 218 -3.23 24.58 27.98
CA ASN A 218 -3.56 25.96 27.61
C ASN A 218 -5.05 26.23 27.85
N ALA A 219 -5.38 27.38 28.45
CA ALA A 219 -6.77 27.74 28.73
C ALA A 219 -7.56 27.98 27.43
N ASN A 220 -8.74 27.34 27.30
CA ASN A 220 -9.65 27.45 26.15
C ASN A 220 -8.97 27.06 24.83
N CYS A 221 -8.17 25.98 24.85
CA CYS A 221 -7.40 25.54 23.69
C CYS A 221 -8.07 24.35 22.97
N ILE A 222 -7.98 24.35 21.65
CA ILE A 222 -8.47 23.26 20.79
C ILE A 222 -7.25 22.64 20.08
N GLY A 223 -7.00 21.36 20.32
CA GLY A 223 -6.01 20.58 19.59
C GLY A 223 -6.66 19.93 18.37
N ILE A 224 -6.24 20.31 17.17
CA ILE A 224 -6.75 19.72 15.92
C ILE A 224 -5.64 18.90 15.26
N VAL A 225 -5.90 17.61 15.04
CA VAL A 225 -4.94 16.68 14.42
C VAL A 225 -5.51 16.16 13.11
N LYS A 226 -4.87 16.53 12.00
CA LYS A 226 -5.16 15.94 10.69
C LYS A 226 -4.41 14.62 10.53
N LEU A 227 -5.14 13.55 10.24
CA LEU A 227 -4.62 12.20 9.98
C LEU A 227 -4.89 11.78 8.54
N MET A 228 -4.17 10.75 8.09
CA MET A 228 -4.39 10.12 6.79
C MET A 228 -5.74 9.40 6.77
N GLY A 229 -6.28 9.13 5.58
CA GLY A 229 -7.62 8.59 5.39
C GLY A 229 -8.37 9.35 4.31
N ARG A 230 -8.02 9.08 3.05
CA ARG A 230 -8.58 9.79 1.90
C ARG A 230 -10.04 9.44 1.63
N HIS A 231 -10.33 8.15 1.61
CA HIS A 231 -11.67 7.63 1.33
C HIS A 231 -12.23 6.82 2.50
N CYS A 232 -11.39 6.47 3.47
CA CYS A 232 -11.80 5.76 4.67
C CYS A 232 -11.11 6.34 5.92
N GLY A 233 -11.77 6.16 7.06
CA GLY A 233 -11.40 6.70 8.35
C GLY A 233 -10.62 5.73 9.25
N PHE A 234 -10.10 4.61 8.72
CA PHE A 234 -9.54 3.54 9.56
C PHE A 234 -8.42 4.02 10.48
N ILE A 235 -7.47 4.82 9.97
CA ILE A 235 -6.38 5.37 10.80
C ILE A 235 -6.95 6.30 11.87
N ALA A 236 -7.80 7.25 11.48
CA ALA A 236 -8.37 8.23 12.39
C ALA A 236 -9.20 7.57 13.51
N MET A 237 -10.01 6.58 13.16
CA MET A 237 -10.81 5.81 14.11
C MET A 237 -9.94 4.98 15.05
N ASN A 238 -8.93 4.27 14.54
CA ASN A 238 -8.01 3.48 15.38
C ASN A 238 -7.20 4.38 16.32
N ALA A 239 -6.70 5.51 15.83
CA ALA A 239 -5.96 6.46 16.65
C ALA A 239 -6.84 7.05 17.77
N ALA A 240 -8.07 7.47 17.45
CA ALA A 240 -9.00 8.01 18.45
C ALA A 240 -9.37 6.97 19.53
N LEU A 241 -9.62 5.73 19.12
CA LEU A 241 -9.93 4.63 20.04
C LEU A 241 -8.71 4.27 20.92
N ALA A 242 -7.50 4.27 20.37
CA ALA A 242 -6.29 3.95 21.12
C ALA A 242 -5.90 5.07 22.11
N ALA A 243 -6.00 6.34 21.71
CA ALA A 243 -5.64 7.49 22.54
C ALA A 243 -6.62 7.72 23.70
N ARG A 244 -7.92 7.43 23.52
CA ARG A 244 -8.99 7.53 24.54
C ARG A 244 -9.30 8.95 25.06
N HIS A 245 -8.69 9.99 24.49
CA HIS A 245 -8.91 11.39 24.88
C HIS A 245 -9.22 12.29 23.67
N VAL A 246 -9.71 11.71 22.59
CA VAL A 246 -10.28 12.45 21.45
C VAL A 246 -11.75 12.72 21.73
N ASP A 247 -12.15 13.99 21.70
CA ASP A 247 -13.54 14.39 21.93
C ASP A 247 -14.39 14.29 20.65
N ILE A 248 -13.81 14.67 19.50
CA ILE A 248 -14.47 14.66 18.20
C ILE A 248 -13.57 13.94 17.19
N CYS A 249 -14.11 12.96 16.48
CA CYS A 249 -13.43 12.26 15.39
C CYS A 249 -14.26 12.39 14.10
N LEU A 250 -13.69 13.04 13.09
CA LEU A 250 -14.33 13.32 11.81
C LEU A 250 -13.76 12.42 10.71
N LEU A 251 -14.63 11.67 10.05
CA LEU A 251 -14.28 10.60 9.10
C LEU A 251 -14.92 10.86 7.73
N PRO A 252 -14.27 10.44 6.62
CA PRO A 252 -14.81 10.65 5.26
C PRO A 252 -16.11 9.87 5.01
N GLU A 253 -16.38 8.79 5.75
CA GLU A 253 -17.61 8.00 5.61
C GLU A 253 -18.84 8.68 6.22
N MET A 254 -18.67 9.76 7.00
CA MET A 254 -19.75 10.43 7.72
C MET A 254 -20.08 11.79 7.09
N GLU A 255 -21.38 12.06 6.91
CA GLU A 255 -21.83 13.42 6.61
C GLU A 255 -21.48 14.35 7.78
N THR A 256 -20.65 15.35 7.50
CA THR A 256 -20.17 16.30 8.51
C THR A 256 -21.01 17.56 8.48
N ASP A 257 -21.69 17.84 9.57
CA ASP A 257 -22.43 19.08 9.81
C ASP A 257 -21.58 20.01 10.68
N LEU A 258 -21.01 21.05 10.06
CA LEU A 258 -20.06 21.93 10.72
C LEU A 258 -20.70 22.72 11.87
N GLU A 259 -21.97 23.09 11.77
CA GLU A 259 -22.67 23.81 12.84
C GLU A 259 -22.75 22.92 14.09
N LYS A 260 -23.12 21.65 13.94
CA LYS A 260 -23.14 20.70 15.06
C LYS A 260 -21.76 20.46 15.66
N VAL A 261 -20.71 20.41 14.84
CA VAL A 261 -19.32 20.27 15.32
C VAL A 261 -18.92 21.49 16.15
N ILE A 262 -19.27 22.70 15.70
CA ILE A 262 -19.01 23.94 16.43
C ILE A 262 -19.79 23.97 17.74
N ASP A 263 -21.10 23.69 17.72
CA ASP A 263 -21.97 23.67 18.91
C ASP A 263 -21.44 22.69 19.96
N HIS A 264 -21.03 21.49 19.53
CA HIS A 264 -20.44 20.51 20.43
C HIS A 264 -19.10 20.99 20.98
N THR A 265 -18.25 21.58 20.15
CA THR A 265 -16.95 22.14 20.57
C THR A 265 -17.13 23.26 21.60
N GLU A 266 -18.11 24.16 21.43
CA GLU A 266 -18.44 25.18 22.42
C GLU A 266 -18.89 24.58 23.76
N ALA A 267 -19.68 23.50 23.73
CA ALA A 267 -20.10 22.79 24.93
C ALA A 267 -18.89 22.17 25.67
N LEU A 268 -17.92 21.62 24.94
CA LEU A 268 -16.66 21.12 25.51
C LEU A 268 -15.86 22.28 26.13
N MET A 269 -15.71 23.41 25.44
CA MET A 269 -15.04 24.60 26.02
C MET A 269 -15.66 25.03 27.35
N ARG A 270 -16.99 25.03 27.47
CA ARG A 270 -17.68 25.42 28.72
C ARG A 270 -17.54 24.40 29.85
N THR A 271 -17.44 23.11 29.53
CA THR A 271 -17.47 22.02 30.52
C THR A 271 -16.07 21.54 30.94
N GLN A 272 -15.14 21.48 30.00
CA GLN A 272 -13.79 20.97 30.19
C GLN A 272 -12.67 21.98 29.89
N GLY A 273 -12.98 23.12 29.24
CA GLY A 273 -12.00 24.18 28.97
C GLY A 273 -10.99 23.87 27.86
N HIS A 274 -11.14 22.73 27.19
CA HIS A 274 -10.31 22.28 26.07
C HIS A 274 -11.09 21.29 25.20
N ALA A 275 -10.56 20.96 24.02
CA ALA A 275 -11.10 19.91 23.15
C ALA A 275 -10.00 19.36 22.24
N VAL A 276 -10.06 18.06 21.94
CA VAL A 276 -9.21 17.41 20.95
C VAL A 276 -10.06 16.88 19.80
N ILE A 277 -9.74 17.35 18.60
CA ILE A 277 -10.45 17.02 17.36
C ILE A 277 -9.49 16.29 16.43
N VAL A 278 -9.86 15.10 16.02
CA VAL A 278 -9.18 14.33 14.98
C VAL A 278 -9.97 14.46 13.68
N VAL A 279 -9.28 14.76 12.58
CA VAL A 279 -9.87 14.88 11.25
C VAL A 279 -9.08 14.05 10.24
N ALA A 280 -9.75 13.10 9.58
CA ALA A 280 -9.17 12.38 8.45
C ALA A 280 -9.07 13.32 7.22
N GLU A 281 -8.03 13.17 6.39
CA GLU A 281 -7.76 14.11 5.30
C GLU A 281 -8.88 14.24 4.27
N GLY A 282 -9.66 13.18 4.03
CA GLY A 282 -10.81 13.21 3.12
C GLY A 282 -12.10 13.76 3.74
N CYS A 283 -12.08 14.10 5.03
CA CYS A 283 -13.24 14.68 5.68
C CYS A 283 -13.42 16.13 5.24
N GLY A 284 -14.60 16.45 4.70
CA GLY A 284 -14.92 17.81 4.26
C GLY A 284 -14.56 18.14 2.82
N ASP A 285 -14.19 17.16 1.99
CA ASP A 285 -14.10 17.32 0.52
C ASP A 285 -15.44 17.83 -0.09
N THR A 286 -16.56 17.60 0.61
CA THR A 286 -17.89 18.14 0.26
C THR A 286 -18.20 19.51 0.88
N LEU A 287 -17.41 19.97 1.86
CA LEU A 287 -17.63 21.22 2.59
C LEU A 287 -16.90 22.41 1.96
N ILE A 288 -15.81 22.16 1.23
CA ILE A 288 -15.04 23.19 0.54
C ILE A 288 -15.08 22.88 -0.96
N THR A 289 -15.87 23.64 -1.73
CA THR A 289 -15.81 23.61 -3.19
C THR A 289 -14.45 24.12 -3.65
N SER A 290 -13.48 23.23 -3.82
CA SER A 290 -12.23 23.58 -4.48
C SER A 290 -12.47 23.74 -5.98
N SER A 291 -12.22 24.94 -6.51
CA SER A 291 -12.08 25.20 -7.94
C SER A 291 -10.68 24.76 -8.42
N GLY A 292 -10.41 23.46 -8.36
CA GLY A 292 -9.12 22.86 -8.73
C GLY A 292 -9.27 21.79 -9.79
#